data_AF-A0A3M2BQ23-F1
#
_entry.id   AF-A0A3M2BQ23-F1
#
_cell.length_a   1.000
_cell.length_b   1.000
_cell.length_c   1.000
_cell.angle_alpha   90.00
_cell.angle_beta   90.00
_cell.angle_gamma   90.00
#
_symmetry.space_group_name_H-M   'P 1'
#
loop_
_entity.id
_entity.type
_entity.pdbx_description
1 polymer ?
#
loop_
_entity_poly.entity_id
_entity_poly.type
_entity_poly.pdbx_seq_one_letter_code
_entity_poly.pdbx_strand_id
1 'polypeptide(L)'
;MIEPTSSASTFPSPLARMRPPYQTLEPVSPERGLPPVRPVPAGEALVWFMAGGDWERCFQLARSRAPGVALIVILPPAPQSESDQERILRTVERCHPHSVLPHHPDPDLEELELVLRRPSAYPQDDIVEYLGWRGLRITQEMRELIRRVLELSSEIGSVSALARGVFISRRALGRRFLSAGLPVPSHWLQMGRLMRIVGVIQAEPTSLFNAGTALGYSDGFAVSNQMVRLTGVRPSKVRTHLGWEWVLEAWLRREAENGGFSPTNARI
;
A
#
# COMPACT_ATOMS: atom_id res chain seq x y z
N MET A 1 -27.09 -35.80 17.24
CA MET A 1 -27.09 -35.25 15.88
C MET A 1 -27.40 -33.77 16.06
N ILE A 2 -26.37 -32.94 16.19
CA ILE A 2 -26.52 -31.49 16.45
C ILE A 2 -26.16 -30.83 15.13
N GLU A 3 -27.15 -30.21 14.49
CA GLU A 3 -26.95 -29.37 13.32
C GLU A 3 -26.02 -28.20 13.70
N PRO A 4 -25.04 -27.82 12.87
CA PRO A 4 -24.28 -26.62 13.10
C PRO A 4 -25.19 -25.43 12.80
N THR A 5 -25.60 -24.74 13.86
CA THR A 5 -26.27 -23.44 13.79
C THR A 5 -25.36 -22.47 13.05
N SER A 6 -25.73 -22.15 11.82
CA SER A 6 -25.14 -21.08 11.01
C SER A 6 -25.24 -19.77 11.79
N SER A 7 -24.15 -19.37 12.46
CA SER A 7 -23.99 -18.02 12.99
C SER A 7 -23.88 -17.08 11.78
N ALA A 8 -25.02 -16.56 11.36
CA ALA A 8 -25.10 -15.59 10.28
C ALA A 8 -24.24 -14.37 10.65
N SER A 9 -23.24 -14.09 9.82
CA SER A 9 -22.55 -12.80 9.77
C SER A 9 -23.58 -11.68 9.75
N THR A 10 -23.54 -10.78 10.74
CA THR A 10 -24.42 -9.60 10.80
C THR A 10 -24.17 -8.65 9.61
N PHE A 11 -23.01 -8.74 8.97
CA PHE A 11 -22.73 -8.08 7.71
C PHE A 11 -23.35 -8.83 6.53
N PRO A 12 -24.27 -8.19 5.76
CA PRO A 12 -24.99 -8.85 4.68
C PRO A 12 -24.13 -9.12 3.44
N SER A 13 -22.88 -8.63 3.39
CA SER A 13 -21.99 -8.75 2.24
C SER A 13 -20.60 -9.24 2.67
N PRO A 14 -20.01 -10.22 1.94
CA PRO A 14 -18.65 -10.71 2.20
C PRO A 14 -17.58 -9.65 1.89
N LEU A 15 -17.94 -8.62 1.12
CA LEU A 15 -17.08 -7.48 0.83
C LEU A 15 -17.78 -6.19 1.25
N ALA A 16 -17.03 -5.32 1.89
CA ALA A 16 -17.45 -3.97 2.21
C ALA A 16 -16.36 -2.98 1.81
N ARG A 17 -16.76 -1.74 1.59
CA ARG A 17 -15.89 -0.63 1.27
C ARG A 17 -15.93 0.38 2.40
N MET A 18 -14.76 0.88 2.76
CA MET A 18 -14.59 1.94 3.73
C MET A 18 -13.90 3.13 3.05
N ARG A 19 -14.34 4.35 3.36
CA ARG A 19 -13.84 5.60 2.77
C ARG A 19 -13.78 6.69 3.83
N PRO A 20 -12.89 7.69 3.72
CA PRO A 20 -12.93 8.85 4.60
C PRO A 20 -14.34 9.45 4.62
N PRO A 21 -14.90 9.78 5.81
CA PRO A 21 -14.27 9.83 7.13
C PRO A 21 -14.27 8.51 7.95
N TYR A 22 -14.43 7.35 7.31
CA TYR A 22 -14.42 5.98 7.87
C TYR A 22 -15.56 5.67 8.84
N GLN A 23 -16.69 6.37 8.69
CA GLN A 23 -17.85 6.23 9.56
C GLN A 23 -18.82 5.13 9.14
N THR A 24 -18.62 4.49 7.98
CA THR A 24 -19.54 3.48 7.45
C THR A 24 -18.80 2.40 6.64
N LEU A 25 -19.36 1.18 6.67
CA LEU A 25 -19.02 0.09 5.76
C LEU A 25 -20.12 -0.04 4.69
N GLU A 26 -19.79 0.33 3.46
CA GLU A 26 -20.69 0.20 2.32
C GLU A 26 -20.58 -1.21 1.73
N PRO A 27 -21.65 -2.02 1.68
CA PRO A 27 -21.58 -3.36 1.10
C PRO A 27 -21.25 -3.29 -0.40
N VAL A 28 -20.26 -4.09 -0.82
CA VAL A 28 -19.88 -4.25 -2.23
C VAL A 28 -20.50 -5.52 -2.75
N SER A 29 -21.46 -5.39 -3.66
CA SER A 29 -22.05 -6.55 -4.34
C SER A 29 -21.01 -7.20 -5.27
N PRO A 30 -20.69 -8.50 -5.07
CA PRO A 30 -19.75 -9.18 -5.95
C PRO A 30 -20.20 -9.24 -7.41
N GLU A 31 -21.51 -9.15 -7.67
CA GLU A 31 -22.11 -9.27 -9.00
C GLU A 31 -22.00 -7.99 -9.82
N ARG A 32 -22.08 -6.83 -9.14
CA ARG A 32 -21.96 -5.52 -9.80
C ARG A 32 -20.51 -5.11 -10.02
N GLY A 33 -19.58 -5.78 -9.32
CA GLY A 33 -18.16 -5.46 -9.32
C GLY A 33 -17.85 -4.09 -8.69
N LEU A 34 -16.58 -3.72 -8.74
CA LEU A 34 -16.13 -2.37 -8.36
C LEU A 34 -16.26 -1.43 -9.56
N PRO A 35 -16.86 -0.24 -9.42
CA PRO A 35 -16.86 0.74 -10.49
C PRO A 35 -15.41 1.10 -10.86
N PRO A 36 -15.11 1.39 -12.15
CA PRO A 36 -13.77 1.81 -12.54
C PRO A 36 -13.42 3.12 -11.83
N VAL A 37 -12.49 3.08 -10.89
CA VAL A 37 -12.11 4.27 -10.13
C VAL A 37 -11.05 5.05 -10.90
N ARG A 38 -11.42 6.24 -11.37
CA ARG A 38 -10.51 7.29 -11.82
C ARG A 38 -11.01 8.62 -11.23
N PRO A 39 -10.18 9.41 -10.51
CA PRO A 39 -8.74 9.29 -10.22
C PRO A 39 -8.39 8.27 -9.11
N VAL A 40 -7.11 8.20 -8.64
CA VAL A 40 -6.70 7.30 -7.52
C VAL A 40 -7.67 7.49 -6.36
N PRO A 41 -8.28 6.42 -5.83
CA PRO A 41 -9.20 6.52 -4.71
C PRO A 41 -8.39 6.82 -3.44
N ALA A 42 -8.27 8.09 -3.09
CA ALA A 42 -7.54 8.49 -1.90
C ALA A 42 -8.21 7.92 -0.65
N GLY A 43 -7.45 7.18 0.15
CA GLY A 43 -7.91 6.64 1.43
C GLY A 43 -8.98 5.57 1.36
N GLU A 44 -9.31 5.01 0.19
CA GLU A 44 -10.31 3.95 0.11
C GLU A 44 -9.72 2.61 0.56
N ALA A 45 -10.50 1.84 1.32
CA ALA A 45 -10.17 0.48 1.71
C ALA A 45 -11.29 -0.49 1.34
N LEU A 46 -10.90 -1.69 0.91
CA LEU A 46 -11.78 -2.84 0.74
C LEU A 46 -11.60 -3.75 1.95
N VAL A 47 -12.70 -4.15 2.58
CA VAL A 47 -12.73 -5.07 3.71
C VAL A 47 -13.35 -6.38 3.22
N TRP A 48 -12.60 -7.47 3.33
CA TRP A 48 -13.05 -8.80 2.93
C TRP A 48 -13.25 -9.71 4.13
N PHE A 49 -14.50 -10.05 4.39
CA PHE A 49 -14.93 -11.05 5.36
C PHE A 49 -14.89 -12.44 4.71
N MET A 50 -13.82 -13.19 4.97
CA MET A 50 -13.60 -14.51 4.36
C MET A 50 -14.60 -15.58 4.80
N ALA A 51 -15.32 -15.36 5.90
CA ALA A 51 -16.28 -16.32 6.45
C ALA A 51 -17.54 -16.51 5.58
N GLY A 52 -17.83 -15.61 4.64
CA GLY A 52 -19.10 -15.61 3.90
C GLY A 52 -18.96 -15.41 2.39
N GLY A 53 -20.07 -15.69 1.69
CA GLY A 53 -20.26 -15.36 0.28
C GLY A 53 -19.52 -16.25 -0.72
N ASP A 54 -19.56 -15.83 -1.99
CA ASP A 54 -18.86 -16.49 -3.09
C ASP A 54 -17.36 -16.15 -3.02
N TRP A 55 -16.60 -17.08 -2.45
CA TRP A 55 -15.15 -16.94 -2.25
C TRP A 55 -14.40 -16.59 -3.53
N GLU A 56 -14.70 -17.28 -4.64
CA GLU A 56 -13.96 -17.10 -5.89
C GLU A 56 -14.22 -15.71 -6.45
N ARG A 57 -15.47 -15.25 -6.45
CA ARG A 57 -15.79 -13.87 -6.89
C ARG A 57 -15.15 -12.83 -5.97
N CYS A 58 -15.20 -13.03 -4.65
CA CYS A 58 -14.57 -12.11 -3.71
C CYS A 58 -13.04 -12.06 -3.89
N PHE A 59 -12.42 -13.22 -4.12
CA PHE A 59 -11.00 -13.32 -4.45
C PHE A 59 -10.66 -12.53 -5.71
N GLN A 60 -11.42 -12.73 -6.80
CA GLN A 60 -11.17 -12.00 -8.04
C GLN A 60 -11.32 -10.50 -7.84
N LEU A 61 -12.34 -10.04 -7.11
CA LEU A 61 -12.54 -8.62 -6.83
C LEU A 61 -11.44 -8.02 -5.95
N ALA A 62 -11.04 -8.72 -4.89
CA ALA A 62 -9.95 -8.30 -4.03
C ALA A 62 -8.62 -8.22 -4.81
N ARG A 63 -8.36 -9.22 -5.66
CA ARG A 63 -7.16 -9.29 -6.50
C ARG A 63 -7.15 -8.23 -7.60
N SER A 64 -8.28 -7.96 -8.24
CA SER A 64 -8.42 -7.01 -9.36
C SER A 64 -8.82 -5.61 -8.90
N ARG A 65 -8.80 -5.32 -7.60
CA ARG A 65 -9.18 -4.01 -7.06
C ARG A 65 -8.35 -2.90 -7.68
N ALA A 66 -8.90 -1.69 -7.69
CA ALA A 66 -8.19 -0.53 -8.19
C ALA A 66 -6.88 -0.32 -7.40
N PRO A 67 -5.75 -0.04 -8.07
CA PRO A 67 -4.52 0.32 -7.41
C PRO A 67 -4.73 1.49 -6.44
N GLY A 68 -4.10 1.42 -5.27
CA GLY A 68 -4.21 2.42 -4.20
C GLY A 68 -5.34 2.15 -3.22
N VAL A 69 -6.26 1.22 -3.53
CA VAL A 69 -7.25 0.73 -2.56
C VAL A 69 -6.56 -0.23 -1.59
N ALA A 70 -6.49 0.14 -0.32
CA ALA A 70 -6.00 -0.75 0.74
C ALA A 70 -6.93 -1.97 0.86
N LEU A 71 -6.39 -3.14 1.22
CA LEU A 71 -7.20 -4.34 1.44
C LEU A 71 -7.01 -4.84 2.86
N ILE A 72 -8.10 -4.88 3.62
CA ILE A 72 -8.14 -5.54 4.93
C ILE A 72 -8.84 -6.89 4.74
N VAL A 73 -8.17 -7.96 5.15
CA VAL A 73 -8.74 -9.32 5.12
C VAL A 73 -9.06 -9.73 6.55
N ILE A 74 -10.32 -10.09 6.80
CA ILE A 74 -10.77 -10.67 8.05
C ILE A 74 -10.91 -12.16 7.83
N LEU A 75 -10.09 -12.93 8.55
CA LEU A 75 -10.00 -14.38 8.40
C LEU A 75 -11.33 -15.07 8.75
N PRO A 76 -11.61 -16.24 8.17
CA PRO A 76 -12.73 -17.06 8.61
C PRO A 76 -12.46 -17.61 10.03
N PRO A 77 -13.48 -18.17 10.70
CA PRO A 77 -13.26 -19.00 11.88
C PRO A 77 -12.19 -20.08 11.60
N ALA A 78 -11.63 -20.67 12.65
CA ALA A 78 -10.54 -21.63 12.55
C ALA A 78 -10.71 -22.61 11.37
N PRO A 79 -9.69 -22.78 10.51
CA PRO A 79 -9.80 -23.60 9.32
C PRO A 79 -10.20 -25.03 9.71
N GLN A 80 -11.18 -25.59 9.01
CA GLN A 80 -11.71 -26.92 9.30
C GLN A 80 -10.87 -28.03 8.66
N SER A 81 -9.97 -27.68 7.73
CA SER A 81 -9.09 -28.60 7.01
C SER A 81 -7.77 -27.95 6.61
N GLU A 82 -6.74 -28.76 6.35
CA GLU A 82 -5.47 -28.30 5.77
C GLU A 82 -5.67 -27.62 4.41
N SER A 83 -6.60 -28.13 3.60
CA SER A 83 -6.96 -27.53 2.30
C SER A 83 -7.55 -26.12 2.44
N ASP A 84 -8.34 -25.87 3.49
CA ASP A 84 -8.86 -24.53 3.76
C ASP A 84 -7.74 -23.58 4.16
N GLN A 85 -6.82 -24.04 5.01
CA GLN A 85 -5.65 -23.27 5.41
C GLN A 85 -4.77 -22.90 4.21
N GLU A 86 -4.46 -23.86 3.33
CA GLU A 86 -3.67 -23.58 2.13
C GLU A 86 -4.39 -22.61 1.18
N ARG A 87 -5.72 -22.75 1.03
CA ARG A 87 -6.53 -21.81 0.23
C ARG A 87 -6.46 -20.39 0.80
N ILE A 88 -6.55 -20.23 2.12
CA ILE A 88 -6.44 -18.92 2.81
C ILE A 88 -5.05 -18.32 2.56
N LEU A 89 -3.98 -19.08 2.78
CA LEU A 89 -2.61 -18.60 2.61
C LEU A 89 -2.35 -18.12 1.18
N ARG A 90 -2.68 -18.95 0.18
CA ARG A 90 -2.53 -18.58 -1.24
C ARG A 90 -3.35 -17.35 -1.61
N THR A 91 -4.50 -17.15 -0.96
CA THR A 91 -5.36 -15.99 -1.17
C THR A 91 -4.72 -14.72 -0.63
N VAL A 92 -4.23 -14.75 0.61
CA VAL A 92 -3.53 -13.64 1.25
C VAL A 92 -2.30 -13.23 0.42
N GLU A 93 -1.47 -14.21 0.02
CA GLU A 93 -0.28 -13.96 -0.81
C GLU A 93 -0.60 -13.28 -2.15
N ARG A 94 -1.70 -13.69 -2.81
CA ARG A 94 -2.05 -13.19 -4.15
C ARG A 94 -2.81 -11.87 -4.13
N CYS A 95 -3.48 -11.55 -3.03
CA CYS A 95 -4.25 -10.33 -2.89
C CYS A 95 -3.45 -9.17 -2.29
N HIS A 96 -2.28 -9.42 -1.69
CA HIS A 96 -1.43 -8.38 -1.11
C HIS A 96 -2.22 -7.43 -0.17
N PRO A 97 -2.79 -7.95 0.92
CA PRO A 97 -3.55 -7.14 1.85
C PRO A 97 -2.66 -6.10 2.55
N HIS A 98 -3.25 -4.95 2.85
CA HIS A 98 -2.70 -3.99 3.80
C HIS A 98 -2.54 -4.63 5.19
N SER A 99 -3.53 -5.43 5.59
CA SER A 99 -3.53 -6.14 6.87
C SER A 99 -4.44 -7.36 6.84
N VAL A 100 -4.07 -8.35 7.65
CA VAL A 100 -4.85 -9.57 7.88
C VAL A 100 -5.23 -9.59 9.35
N LEU A 101 -6.52 -9.65 9.63
CA LEU A 101 -7.09 -9.63 10.97
C LEU A 101 -7.66 -11.02 11.31
N PRO A 102 -7.64 -11.42 12.60
CA PRO A 102 -8.31 -12.63 13.04
C PRO A 102 -9.81 -12.56 12.75
N HIS A 103 -10.48 -13.70 12.86
CA HIS A 103 -11.93 -13.74 12.71
C HIS A 103 -12.62 -12.81 13.70
N HIS A 104 -13.40 -11.88 13.16
CA HIS A 104 -14.27 -11.01 13.93
C HIS A 104 -15.62 -10.89 13.19
N PRO A 105 -16.75 -11.31 13.79
CA PRO A 105 -18.05 -11.31 13.11
C PRO A 105 -18.62 -9.91 12.87
N ASP A 106 -18.23 -8.94 13.71
CA ASP A 106 -18.71 -7.55 13.66
C ASP A 106 -17.58 -6.57 14.02
N PRO A 107 -16.56 -6.41 13.17
CA PRO A 107 -15.39 -5.58 13.48
C PRO A 107 -15.80 -4.12 13.66
N ASP A 108 -15.27 -3.48 14.69
CA ASP A 108 -15.51 -2.07 14.92
C ASP A 108 -14.79 -1.21 13.84
N LEU A 109 -15.45 -0.14 13.42
CA LEU A 109 -14.91 0.80 12.43
C LEU A 109 -13.63 1.47 12.94
N GLU A 110 -13.55 1.78 14.25
CA GLU A 110 -12.35 2.37 14.85
C GLU A 110 -11.16 1.40 14.80
N GLU A 111 -11.39 0.10 14.95
CA GLU A 111 -10.34 -0.92 14.82
C GLU A 111 -9.85 -1.03 13.37
N LEU A 112 -10.77 -1.05 12.39
CA LEU A 112 -10.41 -1.06 10.97
C LEU A 112 -9.65 0.23 10.58
N GLU A 113 -10.04 1.37 11.14
CA GLU A 113 -9.35 2.64 10.95
C GLU A 113 -7.93 2.60 11.55
N LEU A 114 -7.78 2.08 12.77
CA LEU A 114 -6.49 1.94 13.45
C LEU A 114 -5.51 1.08 12.63
N VAL A 115 -6.02 0.03 12.01
CA VAL A 115 -5.24 -0.84 11.12
C VAL A 115 -4.70 -0.06 9.93
N LEU A 116 -5.51 0.78 9.28
CA LEU A 116 -5.06 1.64 8.17
C LEU A 116 -4.08 2.75 8.59
N ARG A 117 -4.08 3.15 9.86
CA ARG A 117 -3.15 4.12 10.44
C ARG A 117 -1.79 3.51 10.75
N ARG A 118 -1.71 2.18 10.88
CA ARG A 118 -0.53 1.50 11.38
C ARG A 118 0.64 1.69 10.41
N PRO A 119 1.76 2.28 10.85
CA PRO A 119 2.93 2.37 9.99
C PRO A 119 3.50 0.97 9.78
N SER A 120 3.95 0.69 8.56
CA SER A 120 4.70 -0.52 8.29
C SER A 120 5.98 -0.55 9.12
N ALA A 121 6.29 -1.71 9.70
CA ALA A 121 7.59 -1.95 10.33
C ALA A 121 8.73 -1.98 9.29
N TYR A 122 8.40 -2.42 8.07
CA TYR A 122 9.35 -2.64 6.97
C TYR A 122 8.81 -2.03 5.68
N PRO A 123 8.69 -0.69 5.59
CA PRO A 123 8.05 -0.04 4.45
C PRO A 123 8.73 -0.35 3.11
N GLN A 124 10.03 -0.62 3.10
CA GLN A 124 10.74 -1.05 1.89
C GLN A 124 10.22 -2.37 1.32
N ASP A 125 9.80 -3.31 2.17
CA ASP A 125 9.33 -4.63 1.76
C ASP A 125 7.90 -4.52 1.23
N ASP A 126 7.02 -3.86 1.98
CA ASP A 126 5.64 -3.60 1.58
C ASP A 126 5.55 -2.86 0.23
N ILE A 127 6.39 -1.83 0.03
CA ILE A 127 6.43 -1.09 -1.25
C ILE A 127 6.86 -2.01 -2.38
N VAL A 128 7.89 -2.82 -2.17
CA VAL A 128 8.44 -3.70 -3.21
C VAL A 128 7.47 -4.83 -3.56
N GLU A 129 6.81 -5.42 -2.56
CA GLU A 129 5.76 -6.42 -2.75
C GLU A 129 4.57 -5.82 -3.50
N TYR A 130 4.16 -4.61 -3.12
CA TYR A 130 3.06 -3.89 -3.76
C TYR A 130 3.35 -3.59 -5.22
N LEU A 131 4.57 -3.15 -5.55
CA LEU A 131 5.00 -2.95 -6.94
C LEU A 131 4.97 -4.26 -7.74
N GLY A 132 5.32 -5.38 -7.10
CA GLY A 132 5.19 -6.71 -7.68
C GLY A 132 3.75 -7.08 -7.98
N TRP A 133 2.85 -6.90 -7.01
CA TRP A 133 1.42 -7.09 -7.17
C TRP A 133 0.84 -6.19 -8.27
N ARG A 134 1.29 -4.94 -8.34
CA ARG A 134 0.89 -3.95 -9.36
C ARG A 134 1.33 -4.33 -10.78
N GLY A 135 2.25 -5.28 -10.89
CA GLY A 135 2.74 -5.81 -12.16
C GLY A 135 4.04 -5.19 -12.66
N LEU A 136 4.81 -4.49 -11.79
CA LEU A 136 6.13 -3.98 -12.15
C LEU A 136 7.07 -5.16 -12.45
N ARG A 137 7.53 -5.24 -13.70
CA ARG A 137 8.40 -6.31 -14.18
C ARG A 137 9.86 -5.89 -14.08
N ILE A 138 10.50 -6.32 -13.01
CA ILE A 138 11.92 -6.09 -12.76
C ILE A 138 12.61 -7.38 -12.33
N THR A 139 13.92 -7.46 -12.52
CA THR A 139 14.73 -8.59 -12.07
C THR A 139 14.78 -8.66 -10.54
N GLN A 140 15.09 -9.84 -10.00
CA GLN A 140 15.29 -10.00 -8.56
C GLN A 140 16.40 -9.08 -8.02
N GLU A 141 17.52 -8.95 -8.75
CA GLU A 141 18.60 -8.02 -8.39
C GLU A 141 18.10 -6.57 -8.29
N MET A 142 17.25 -6.14 -9.24
CA MET A 142 16.70 -4.78 -9.22
C MET A 142 15.71 -4.59 -8.08
N ARG A 143 14.91 -5.62 -7.76
CA ARG A 143 14.02 -5.64 -6.62
C ARG A 143 14.78 -5.43 -5.30
N GLU A 144 15.87 -6.16 -5.11
CA GLU A 144 16.76 -6.05 -3.95
C GLU A 144 17.45 -4.68 -3.90
N LEU A 145 17.86 -4.15 -5.05
CA LEU A 145 18.44 -2.81 -5.12
C LEU A 145 17.43 -1.72 -4.73
N ILE A 146 16.18 -1.79 -5.19
CA ILE A 146 15.11 -0.85 -4.79
C ILE A 146 14.86 -0.95 -3.28
N ARG A 147 14.71 -2.18 -2.74
CA ARG A 147 14.56 -2.42 -1.31
C ARG A 147 15.68 -1.74 -0.52
N ARG A 148 16.93 -1.94 -0.93
CA ARG A 148 18.10 -1.34 -0.26
C ARG A 148 18.12 0.19 -0.36
N VAL A 149 17.70 0.76 -1.49
CA VAL A 149 17.58 2.22 -1.66
C VAL A 149 16.52 2.79 -0.71
N LEU A 150 15.36 2.13 -0.60
CA LEU A 150 14.28 2.54 0.29
C LEU A 150 14.67 2.40 1.76
N GLU A 151 15.39 1.34 2.12
CA GLU A 151 15.96 1.13 3.46
C GLU A 151 16.92 2.28 3.82
N LEU A 152 17.93 2.55 2.99
CA LEU A 152 18.93 3.59 3.22
C LEU A 152 18.39 5.03 3.20
N SER A 153 17.17 5.24 2.70
CA SER A 153 16.59 6.58 2.57
C SER A 153 16.36 7.31 3.90
N SER A 154 16.21 6.59 5.02
CA SER A 154 16.16 7.17 6.37
C SER A 154 17.46 7.81 6.82
N GLU A 155 18.59 7.32 6.32
CA GLU A 155 19.92 7.72 6.81
C GLU A 155 20.66 8.62 5.81
N ILE A 156 20.45 8.41 4.50
CA ILE A 156 21.37 8.92 3.50
C ILE A 156 20.79 10.07 2.68
N GLY A 157 21.24 11.31 2.94
CA GLY A 157 20.75 12.54 2.28
C GLY A 157 20.96 12.67 0.76
N SER A 158 21.88 11.92 0.14
CA SER A 158 22.31 12.18 -1.24
C SER A 158 22.54 10.93 -2.09
N VAL A 159 22.39 11.07 -3.41
CA VAL A 159 22.68 9.99 -4.38
C VAL A 159 24.14 9.54 -4.32
N SER A 160 25.08 10.44 -4.01
CA SER A 160 26.50 10.08 -3.84
C SER A 160 26.72 9.14 -2.67
N ALA A 161 26.10 9.42 -1.52
CA ALA A 161 26.18 8.56 -0.37
C ALA A 161 25.38 7.26 -0.58
N LEU A 162 24.26 7.32 -1.31
CA LEU A 162 23.47 6.13 -1.66
C LEU A 162 24.31 5.16 -2.49
N ALA A 163 24.97 5.66 -3.54
CA ALA A 163 25.83 4.87 -4.40
C ALA A 163 26.95 4.17 -3.62
N ARG A 164 27.55 4.86 -2.63
CA ARG A 164 28.51 4.23 -1.70
C ARG A 164 27.85 3.15 -0.84
N GLY A 165 26.66 3.41 -0.29
CA GLY A 165 25.92 2.46 0.55
C GLY A 165 25.46 1.19 -0.16
N VAL A 166 25.39 1.22 -1.50
CA VAL A 166 25.13 0.04 -2.35
C VAL A 166 26.37 -0.43 -3.13
N PHE A 167 27.56 0.06 -2.75
CA PHE A 167 28.87 -0.35 -3.30
C PHE A 167 29.00 -0.26 -4.83
N ILE A 168 28.39 0.76 -5.46
CA ILE A 168 28.53 1.00 -6.90
C ILE A 168 28.77 2.48 -7.21
N SER A 169 29.32 2.79 -8.38
CA SER A 169 29.48 4.19 -8.78
C SER A 169 28.12 4.86 -9.04
N ARG A 170 28.01 6.17 -8.82
CA ARG A 170 26.79 6.95 -9.12
C ARG A 170 26.30 6.74 -10.56
N ARG A 171 27.23 6.72 -11.51
CA ARG A 171 26.93 6.52 -12.93
C ARG A 171 26.39 5.11 -13.19
N ALA A 172 26.98 4.08 -12.57
CA ALA A 172 26.49 2.71 -12.67
C ALA A 172 25.09 2.56 -12.05
N LEU A 173 24.86 3.15 -10.87
CA LEU A 173 23.55 3.16 -10.22
C LEU A 173 22.47 3.81 -11.11
N GLY A 174 22.74 5.01 -11.64
CA GLY A 174 21.82 5.68 -12.55
C GLY A 174 21.55 4.86 -13.81
N ARG A 175 22.59 4.28 -14.42
CA ARG A 175 22.45 3.40 -15.58
C ARG A 175 21.59 2.18 -15.29
N ARG A 176 21.75 1.53 -14.13
CA ARG A 176 20.96 0.35 -13.74
C ARG A 176 19.47 0.66 -13.67
N PHE A 177 19.08 1.73 -12.99
CA PHE A 177 17.67 2.17 -12.91
C PHE A 177 17.11 2.51 -14.29
N LEU A 178 17.84 3.28 -15.10
CA LEU A 178 17.43 3.63 -16.46
C LEU A 178 17.27 2.39 -17.36
N SER A 179 18.22 1.45 -17.29
CA SER A 179 18.15 0.20 -18.08
C SER A 179 16.99 -0.70 -17.67
N ALA A 180 16.56 -0.63 -16.40
CA ALA A 180 15.37 -1.30 -15.92
C ALA A 180 14.08 -0.52 -16.22
N GLY A 181 14.18 0.65 -16.86
CA GLY A 181 13.03 1.49 -17.17
C GLY A 181 12.33 2.05 -15.94
N LEU A 182 13.11 2.43 -14.92
CA LEU A 182 12.65 2.94 -13.63
C LEU A 182 13.06 4.42 -13.43
N PRO A 183 12.38 5.15 -12.54
CA PRO A 183 12.79 6.49 -12.13
C PRO A 183 14.22 6.52 -11.61
N VAL A 184 14.87 7.67 -11.75
CA VAL A 184 16.25 7.85 -11.30
C VAL A 184 16.39 7.62 -9.78
N PRO A 185 17.58 7.20 -9.29
CA PRO A 185 17.76 6.82 -7.87
C PRO A 185 17.38 7.91 -6.85
N SER A 186 17.51 9.19 -7.21
CA SER A 186 17.09 10.30 -6.36
C SER A 186 15.59 10.30 -6.08
N HIS A 187 14.75 9.88 -7.03
CA HIS A 187 13.30 9.87 -6.84
C HIS A 187 12.90 8.79 -5.83
N TRP A 188 13.49 7.59 -5.95
CA TRP A 188 13.31 6.50 -4.98
C TRP A 188 13.77 6.87 -3.57
N LEU A 189 14.93 7.51 -3.45
CA LEU A 189 15.44 8.00 -2.16
C LEU A 189 14.47 9.00 -1.51
N GLN A 190 13.94 9.93 -2.31
CA GLN A 190 12.99 10.92 -1.83
C GLN A 190 11.63 10.29 -1.48
N MET A 191 11.17 9.31 -2.26
CA MET A 191 9.94 8.57 -2.01
C MET A 191 10.03 7.75 -0.72
N GLY A 192 11.15 7.07 -0.47
CA GLY A 192 11.36 6.28 0.75
C GLY A 192 11.27 7.13 2.03
N ARG A 193 11.78 8.37 2.00
CA ARG A 193 11.56 9.33 3.10
C ARG A 193 10.10 9.73 3.23
N LEU A 194 9.47 10.05 2.11
CA LEU A 194 8.09 10.51 2.11
C LEU A 194 7.15 9.44 2.68
N MET A 195 7.36 8.16 2.37
CA MET A 195 6.54 7.07 2.89
C MET A 195 6.68 6.89 4.41
N ARG A 196 7.88 7.14 4.97
CA ARG A 196 8.05 7.17 6.43
C ARG A 196 7.28 8.33 7.06
N ILE A 197 7.30 9.50 6.43
CA ILE A 197 6.52 10.67 6.86
C ILE A 197 5.02 10.36 6.80
N VAL A 198 4.54 9.71 5.73
CA VAL A 198 3.15 9.28 5.58
C VAL A 198 2.74 8.40 6.77
N GLY A 199 3.53 7.37 7.07
CA GLY A 199 3.27 6.49 8.22
C GLY A 199 3.20 7.25 9.54
N VAL A 200 4.15 8.14 9.81
CA VAL A 200 4.18 8.94 11.04
C VAL A 200 2.96 9.86 11.16
N ILE A 201 2.61 10.63 10.11
CA ILE A 201 1.53 11.61 10.20
C ILE A 201 0.12 11.00 10.20
N GLN A 202 -0.01 9.74 9.75
CA GLN A 202 -1.25 8.96 9.83
C GLN A 202 -1.40 8.25 11.18
N ALA A 203 -0.29 7.77 11.76
CA ALA A 203 -0.28 7.04 13.03
C ALA A 203 -0.62 7.92 14.23
N GLU A 204 -0.05 9.13 14.30
CA GLU A 204 -0.16 9.97 15.48
C GLU A 204 -0.37 11.47 15.17
N PRO A 205 -1.03 12.22 16.08
CA PRO A 205 -1.12 13.67 15.99
C PRO A 205 0.24 14.35 16.21
N THR A 206 1.04 14.48 15.15
CA THR A 206 2.34 15.16 15.18
C THR A 206 2.43 16.29 14.17
N SER A 207 3.31 17.27 14.38
CA SER A 207 3.55 18.34 13.41
C SER A 207 4.32 17.81 12.20
N LEU A 208 4.14 18.43 11.03
CA LEU A 208 4.89 18.02 9.83
C LEU A 208 6.39 18.29 9.97
N PHE A 209 6.75 19.31 10.76
CA PHE A 209 8.13 19.58 11.13
C PHE A 209 8.72 18.40 11.90
N ASN A 210 8.08 17.96 12.99
CA ASN A 210 8.57 16.85 13.81
C ASN A 210 8.72 15.56 12.99
N ALA A 211 7.75 15.25 12.13
CA ALA A 211 7.83 14.10 11.23
C ALA A 211 8.99 14.19 10.22
N GLY A 212 9.34 15.40 9.77
CA GLY A 212 10.38 15.63 8.78
C GLY A 212 11.79 15.75 9.35
N THR A 213 11.96 16.36 10.53
CA THR A 213 13.29 16.64 11.10
C THR A 213 14.11 15.37 11.30
N ALA A 214 13.47 14.27 11.73
CA ALA A 214 14.12 12.96 11.88
C ALA A 214 14.67 12.38 10.55
N LEU A 215 14.21 12.89 9.40
CA LEU A 215 14.60 12.44 8.06
C LEU A 215 15.43 13.49 7.30
N GLY A 216 15.93 14.51 8.01
CA GLY A 216 16.85 15.52 7.47
C GLY A 216 16.18 16.69 6.75
N TYR A 217 14.89 16.94 6.99
CA TYR A 217 14.22 18.15 6.49
C TYR A 217 14.50 19.35 7.39
N SER A 218 14.68 20.53 6.76
CA SER A 218 14.91 21.79 7.48
C SER A 218 13.67 22.30 8.21
N ASP A 219 12.49 22.07 7.61
CA ASP A 219 11.22 22.59 8.08
C ASP A 219 10.04 21.79 7.49
N GLY A 220 8.82 22.02 8.02
CA GLY A 220 7.60 21.39 7.51
C GLY A 220 7.19 21.87 6.10
N PHE A 221 7.60 23.06 5.67
CA PHE A 221 7.29 23.58 4.35
C PHE A 221 8.07 22.82 3.27
N ALA A 222 9.33 22.48 3.53
CA ALA A 222 10.16 21.62 2.68
C ALA A 222 9.52 20.24 2.49
N VAL A 223 9.02 19.63 3.57
CA VAL A 223 8.27 18.36 3.50
C VAL A 223 7.02 18.51 2.63
N SER A 224 6.20 19.54 2.89
CA SER A 224 4.96 19.80 2.15
C SER A 224 5.21 20.00 0.65
N ASN A 225 6.21 20.81 0.29
CA ASN A 225 6.60 21.05 -1.09
C ASN A 225 7.11 19.78 -1.77
N GLN A 226 7.90 18.97 -1.08
CA GLN A 226 8.39 17.72 -1.65
C GLN A 226 7.24 16.72 -1.87
N MET A 227 6.33 16.58 -0.91
CA MET A 227 5.15 15.73 -1.05
C MET A 227 4.34 16.14 -2.28
N VAL A 228 4.01 17.42 -2.41
CA VAL A 228 3.24 17.94 -3.55
C VAL A 228 4.00 17.80 -4.87
N ARG A 229 5.32 17.97 -4.86
CA ARG A 229 6.15 17.80 -6.06
C ARG A 229 6.18 16.36 -6.53
N LEU A 230 6.28 15.39 -5.61
CA LEU A 230 6.40 13.97 -5.94
C LEU A 230 5.06 13.28 -6.19
N THR A 231 4.01 13.65 -5.46
CA THR A 231 2.73 12.92 -5.50
C THR A 231 1.57 13.79 -5.96
N GLY A 232 1.72 15.12 -5.94
CA GLY A 232 0.60 16.05 -6.15
C GLY A 232 -0.35 16.17 -4.96
N VAL A 233 -0.05 15.49 -3.85
CA VAL A 233 -0.92 15.42 -2.67
C VAL A 233 -0.39 16.32 -1.56
N ARG A 234 -1.31 16.96 -0.82
CA ARG A 234 -0.97 17.78 0.36
C ARG A 234 -0.94 16.92 1.64
N PRO A 235 -0.04 17.21 2.61
CA PRO A 235 0.03 16.49 3.88
C PRO A 235 -1.29 16.47 4.66
N SER A 236 -2.10 17.54 4.59
CA SER A 236 -3.41 17.60 5.23
C SER A 236 -4.38 16.53 4.73
N LYS A 237 -4.32 16.20 3.43
CA LYS A 237 -5.11 15.13 2.84
C LYS A 237 -4.59 13.77 3.30
N VAL A 238 -3.27 13.59 3.35
CA VAL A 238 -2.65 12.33 3.81
C VAL A 238 -3.04 11.97 5.24
N ARG A 239 -3.21 12.96 6.12
CA ARG A 239 -3.63 12.73 7.51
C ARG A 239 -5.04 12.17 7.64
N THR A 240 -5.94 12.51 6.72
CA THR A 240 -7.36 12.14 6.80
C THR A 240 -7.73 11.01 5.84
N HIS A 241 -6.85 10.70 4.89
CA HIS A 241 -7.02 9.63 3.91
C HIS A 241 -5.96 8.56 4.21
N LEU A 242 -6.36 7.51 4.93
CA LEU A 242 -5.52 6.50 5.55
C LEU A 242 -5.11 5.41 4.56
N GLY A 243 -4.19 4.54 4.96
CA GLY A 243 -3.50 3.67 4.03
C GLY A 243 -2.45 4.44 3.24
N TRP A 244 -1.37 3.75 2.90
CA TRP A 244 -0.20 4.35 2.28
C TRP A 244 -0.18 4.10 0.76
N GLU A 245 -0.92 3.10 0.30
CA GLU A 245 -0.97 2.60 -1.07
C GLU A 245 -1.39 3.69 -2.06
N TRP A 246 -2.42 4.47 -1.72
CA TRP A 246 -2.89 5.54 -2.61
C TRP A 246 -1.87 6.70 -2.73
N VAL A 247 -1.01 6.91 -1.74
CA VAL A 247 0.08 7.90 -1.83
C VAL A 247 1.19 7.37 -2.74
N LEU A 248 1.52 6.08 -2.64
CA LEU A 248 2.45 5.44 -3.57
C LEU A 248 1.92 5.48 -5.00
N GLU A 249 0.63 5.18 -5.23
CA GLU A 249 0.01 5.29 -6.56
C GLU A 249 0.00 6.71 -7.11
N ALA A 250 -0.21 7.72 -6.25
CA ALA A 250 -0.12 9.11 -6.67
C ALA A 250 1.31 9.47 -7.15
N TRP A 251 2.34 8.92 -6.51
CA TRP A 251 3.72 9.03 -6.98
C TRP A 251 3.94 8.26 -8.30
N LEU A 252 3.55 6.99 -8.37
CA LEU A 252 3.73 6.14 -9.56
C LEU A 252 3.10 6.76 -10.81
N ARG A 253 1.87 7.25 -10.68
CA ARG A 253 1.17 7.96 -11.75
C ARG A 253 1.95 9.17 -12.21
N ARG A 254 2.44 9.99 -11.28
CA ARG A 254 3.18 11.20 -11.61
C ARG A 254 4.53 10.89 -12.26
N GLU A 255 5.23 9.86 -11.83
CA GLU A 255 6.43 9.38 -12.51
C GLU A 255 6.10 8.90 -13.93
N ALA A 256 5.02 8.14 -14.13
CA ALA A 256 4.59 7.68 -15.45
C ALA A 256 4.23 8.86 -16.38
N GLU A 257 3.47 9.84 -15.89
CA GLU A 257 3.11 11.06 -16.63
C GLU A 257 4.34 11.89 -17.02
N ASN A 258 5.39 11.88 -16.20
CA ASN A 258 6.65 12.57 -16.46
C ASN A 258 7.68 11.73 -17.24
N GLY A 259 7.32 10.51 -17.68
CA GLY A 259 8.22 9.62 -18.43
C GLY A 259 9.31 8.95 -17.57
N GLY A 260 9.13 8.88 -16.26
CA GLY A 260 10.04 8.21 -15.32
C GLY A 260 10.06 6.68 -15.47
N PHE A 261 8.99 6.10 -16.03
CA PHE A 261 8.94 4.68 -16.39
C PHE A 261 9.08 4.48 -17.90
N SER A 262 9.78 3.40 -18.29
CA SER A 262 9.79 2.97 -19.70
C SER A 262 8.40 2.53 -20.16
N PRO A 263 8.09 2.51 -21.47
CA PRO A 263 6.78 2.08 -21.99
C PRO A 263 6.33 0.69 -21.50
N THR A 264 7.29 -0.22 -21.29
CA THR A 264 7.05 -1.57 -20.76
C THR A 264 6.52 -1.54 -19.32
N ASN A 265 6.97 -0.56 -18.53
CA ASN A 265 6.58 -0.37 -17.13
C ASN A 265 5.58 0.78 -16.94
N ALA A 266 5.23 1.54 -17.98
CA ALA A 266 4.35 2.71 -17.88
C ALA A 266 2.86 2.36 -17.64
N ARG A 267 2.51 1.07 -17.68
CA ARG A 267 1.14 0.58 -17.38
C ARG A 267 0.95 0.17 -15.91
N ILE A 268 2.00 0.32 -15.09
CA ILE A 268 1.88 0.23 -13.63
C ILE A 268 1.17 1.46 -13.06
#